data_AF-A0A2U2HGC1-F1
#
_entry.id   AF-A0A2U2HGC1-F1
#
_cell.length_a   1.000
_cell.length_b   1.000
_cell.length_c   1.000
_cell.angle_alpha   90.00
_cell.angle_beta   90.00
_cell.angle_gamma   90.00
#
_symmetry.space_group_name_H-M   'P 1'
#
loop_
_entity.id
_entity.type
_entity.pdbx_description
1 polymer ?
#
loop_
_entity_poly.entity_id
_entity_poly.type
_entity_poly.pdbx_seq_one_letter_code
_entity_poly.pdbx_strand_id
1 'polypeptide(L)'
;MENIDQRYLVQQNKISDDGSKPPVFAKVMRSKEGKFEGVSFIKNKDKATIMTVAQAQEVIDWAGSKKAGAHEYQTKIICVGQ
;
A
#
# COMPACT_ATOMS: atom_id res chain seq x y z
N MET A 1 22.18 12.86 7.37
CA MET A 1 21.21 11.77 7.55
C MET A 1 20.00 12.18 6.75
N GLU A 2 19.82 11.66 5.54
CA GLU A 2 18.59 11.93 4.80
C GLU A 2 17.44 11.51 5.71
N ASN A 3 16.54 12.44 5.99
CA ASN A 3 15.38 12.18 6.82
C ASN A 3 14.46 11.32 5.96
N ILE A 4 14.71 10.00 5.97
CA ILE A 4 13.97 9.06 5.15
C ILE A 4 12.58 9.03 5.77
N ASP A 5 11.69 9.81 5.19
CA ASP A 5 10.35 10.07 5.69
C ASP A 5 9.48 8.80 5.60
N GLN A 6 9.78 7.82 6.46
CA GLN A 6 9.11 6.53 6.58
C GLN A 6 7.90 6.69 7.48
N ARG A 7 6.88 7.36 6.96
CA ARG A 7 5.61 7.61 7.66
C ARG A 7 4.40 7.39 6.78
N TYR A 8 4.54 6.64 5.68
CA TYR A 8 3.46 6.41 4.73
C TYR A 8 3.01 4.97 4.76
N LEU A 9 1.70 4.77 4.65
CA LEU A 9 1.09 3.47 4.32
C LEU A 9 0.33 3.63 3.00
N VAL A 10 0.10 2.52 2.30
CA VAL A 10 -0.83 2.48 1.17
C VAL A 10 -2.09 1.74 1.59
N GLN A 11 -3.23 2.37 1.33
CA GLN A 11 -4.56 1.85 1.62
C GLN A 11 -5.31 1.58 0.31
N GLN A 12 -6.05 0.49 0.26
CA GLN A 12 -7.01 0.17 -0.79
C GLN A 12 -8.43 0.06 -0.23
N ASN A 13 -9.38 0.63 -0.96
CA ASN A 13 -10.81 0.55 -0.67
C ASN A 13 -11.52 -0.02 -1.88
N LYS A 14 -12.44 -0.97 -1.70
CA LYS A 14 -13.26 -1.44 -2.80
C LYS A 14 -14.30 -0.36 -3.15
N ILE A 15 -14.37 0.03 -4.42
CA ILE A 15 -15.26 1.09 -4.93
C ILE A 15 -16.72 0.62 -4.89
N SER A 16 -16.99 -0.63 -5.24
CA SER A 16 -18.35 -1.16 -5.40
C SER A 16 -19.10 -1.49 -4.09
N ASP A 17 -18.47 -1.34 -2.93
CA ASP A 17 -19.03 -1.84 -1.66
C ASP A 17 -19.76 -0.76 -0.83
N ASP A 18 -19.96 0.46 -1.35
CA ASP A 18 -20.58 1.59 -0.63
C ASP A 18 -19.99 1.83 0.78
N GLY A 19 -18.72 1.47 0.98
CA GLY A 19 -18.02 1.58 2.27
C GLY A 19 -18.32 0.46 3.28
N SER A 20 -19.05 -0.59 2.90
CA SER A 20 -19.39 -1.72 3.77
C SER A 20 -18.20 -2.62 4.13
N LYS A 21 -17.20 -2.73 3.25
CA LYS A 21 -15.98 -3.50 3.53
C LYS A 21 -14.89 -2.62 4.14
N PRO A 22 -14.17 -3.13 5.16
CA PRO A 22 -13.06 -2.40 5.75
C PRO A 22 -11.92 -2.22 4.73
N PRO A 23 -11.15 -1.13 4.84
CA PRO A 23 -9.99 -0.93 3.99
C PRO A 23 -8.93 -2.01 4.22
N VAL A 24 -8.13 -2.24 3.19
CA VAL A 24 -6.93 -3.09 3.26
C VAL A 24 -5.68 -2.23 3.09
N PHE A 25 -4.59 -2.68 3.67
CA PHE A 25 -3.32 -1.96 3.77
C PHE A 25 -2.21 -2.76 3.12
N ALA A 26 -1.28 -2.07 2.48
CA ALA A 26 -0.15 -2.67 1.80
C ALA A 26 0.87 -3.25 2.80
N LYS A 27 1.14 -4.54 2.65
CA LYS A 27 2.30 -5.23 3.21
C LYS A 27 3.26 -5.54 2.06
N VAL A 28 4.36 -4.80 2.02
CA VAL A 28 5.37 -4.94 0.96
C VAL A 28 6.20 -6.20 1.21
N MET A 29 6.38 -6.99 0.17
CA MET A 29 7.27 -8.15 0.16
C MET A 29 8.56 -7.74 -0.54
N ARG A 30 9.68 -7.83 0.18
CA ARG A 30 11.02 -7.59 -0.38
C ARG A 30 11.85 -8.86 -0.25
N SER A 31 12.74 -9.07 -1.22
CA SER A 31 13.73 -10.14 -1.17
C SER A 31 14.72 -9.91 -0.02
N LYS A 32 15.57 -10.91 0.25
CA LYS A 32 16.68 -10.78 1.21
C LYS A 32 17.67 -9.67 0.84
N GLU A 33 17.71 -9.27 -0.43
CA GLU A 33 18.55 -8.20 -0.97
C GLU A 33 17.83 -6.84 -1.00
N GLY A 34 16.60 -6.76 -0.47
CA GLY A 34 15.80 -5.53 -0.42
C GLY A 34 15.05 -5.19 -1.72
N LYS A 35 15.14 -6.05 -2.75
CA LYS A 35 14.42 -5.88 -4.01
C LYS A 35 12.91 -6.02 -3.79
N PHE A 36 12.12 -5.13 -4.38
CA PHE A 36 10.66 -5.23 -4.36
C PHE A 36 10.20 -6.47 -5.15
N GLU A 37 9.46 -7.36 -4.49
CA GLU A 37 8.92 -8.58 -5.10
C GLU A 37 7.40 -8.50 -5.28
N GLY A 38 6.73 -7.62 -4.53
CA GLY A 38 5.31 -7.35 -4.67
C GLY A 38 4.70 -6.80 -3.38
N VAL A 39 3.37 -6.76 -3.36
CA VAL A 39 2.60 -6.30 -2.20
C VAL A 39 1.40 -7.21 -1.96
N SER A 40 1.15 -7.51 -0.69
CA SER A 40 -0.09 -8.13 -0.22
C SER A 40 -0.96 -7.09 0.46
N PHE A 41 -2.25 -7.03 0.13
CA PHE A 41 -3.19 -6.17 0.82
C PHE A 41 -3.85 -6.92 1.99
N ILE A 42 -3.73 -6.40 3.21
CA ILE A 42 -4.20 -7.03 4.45
C ILE A 42 -5.16 -6.12 5.22
N LYS A 43 -6.12 -6.67 5.95
CA LYS A 43 -7.08 -5.87 6.76
C LYS A 43 -6.46 -5.24 8.02
N ASN A 44 -5.36 -5.81 8.52
CA ASN A 44 -4.72 -5.35 9.75
C ASN A 44 -3.71 -4.23 9.45
N LYS A 45 -4.03 -3.01 9.87
CA LYS A 45 -3.20 -1.81 9.69
C LYS A 45 -1.86 -1.91 10.41
N ASP A 46 -1.80 -2.49 11.60
CA ASP A 46 -0.59 -2.55 12.43
C ASP A 46 0.49 -3.48 11.85
N LYS A 47 0.08 -4.39 10.97
CA LYS A 47 0.99 -5.28 10.22
C LYS A 47 1.36 -4.76 8.83
N ALA A 48 0.85 -3.59 8.46
CA ALA A 48 1.17 -2.95 7.18
C ALA A 48 2.59 -2.41 7.20
N THR A 49 3.21 -2.30 6.02
CA THR A 49 4.57 -1.81 5.92
C THR A 49 4.57 -0.29 5.93
N ILE A 50 5.15 0.33 6.96
CA ILE A 50 5.47 1.76 6.94
C ILE A 50 6.64 1.97 5.97
N MET A 51 6.47 2.91 5.05
CA MET A 51 7.38 3.08 3.92
C MET A 51 7.60 4.57 3.61
N THR A 52 8.58 4.85 2.77
CA THR A 52 8.81 6.19 2.23
C THR A 52 7.74 6.54 1.19
N VAL A 53 7.60 7.83 0.86
CA VAL A 53 6.70 8.25 -0.23
C VAL A 53 7.07 7.57 -1.57
N ALA A 54 8.36 7.39 -1.86
CA ALA A 54 8.81 6.72 -3.08
C ALA A 54 8.42 5.24 -3.11
N GLN A 55 8.54 4.54 -1.98
CA GLN A 55 8.10 3.16 -1.86
C GLN A 55 6.57 3.03 -1.91
N ALA A 56 5.84 4.01 -1.36
CA ALA A 56 4.38 4.07 -1.46
C ALA A 56 3.93 4.26 -2.91
N GLN A 57 4.66 5.05 -3.70
CA GLN A 57 4.40 5.20 -5.12
C GLN A 57 4.66 3.88 -5.89
N GLU A 58 5.77 3.19 -5.60
CA GLU A 58 6.08 1.87 -6.19
C GLU A 58 4.93 0.86 -5.96
N VAL A 59 4.31 0.90 -4.77
CA VAL A 59 3.14 0.08 -4.43
C VAL A 59 1.89 0.48 -5.21
N ILE A 60 1.62 1.78 -5.38
CA ILE A 60 0.49 2.27 -6.17
C ILE A 60 0.61 1.81 -7.62
N ASP A 61 1.79 2.00 -8.21
CA ASP A 61 2.05 1.63 -9.59
C ASP A 61 1.91 0.12 -9.78
N TRP A 62 2.43 -0.68 -8.84
CA TRP A 62 2.24 -2.13 -8.86
C TRP A 62 0.77 -2.52 -8.73
N ALA A 63 0.03 -1.90 -7.81
CA ALA A 63 -1.39 -2.19 -7.59
C ALA A 63 -2.25 -1.85 -8.81
N GLY A 64 -1.92 -0.77 -9.53
CA GLY A 64 -2.53 -0.43 -10.82
C GLY A 64 -2.17 -1.40 -11.94
N SER A 65 -0.97 -1.99 -11.90
CA SER A 65 -0.47 -2.89 -12.95
C SER A 65 -1.05 -4.32 -12.91
N LYS A 66 -1.49 -4.82 -11.73
CA LYS A 66 -2.04 -6.18 -11.58
C LYS A 66 -3.45 -6.27 -12.16
N LYS A 67 -3.50 -6.78 -13.39
CA LYS A 67 -4.67 -6.97 -14.26
C LYS A 67 -5.73 -7.90 -13.68
N ALA A 68 -6.85 -7.30 -13.30
CA ALA A 68 -8.23 -7.66 -13.69
C ALA A 68 -9.18 -6.81 -12.84
N GLY A 69 -8.91 -6.72 -11.53
CA GLY A 69 -9.75 -6.02 -10.55
C GLY A 69 -9.19 -4.70 -10.02
N ALA A 70 -8.06 -4.19 -10.53
CA ALA A 70 -7.48 -2.92 -10.02
C ALA A 70 -8.45 -1.74 -10.10
N HIS A 71 -9.31 -1.71 -11.13
CA HIS A 71 -10.37 -0.72 -11.30
C HIS A 71 -11.50 -0.85 -10.28
N GLU A 72 -11.59 -1.95 -9.53
CA GLU A 72 -12.56 -2.13 -8.44
C GLU A 72 -12.08 -1.48 -7.14
N TYR A 73 -10.82 -1.01 -7.07
CA TYR A 73 -10.24 -0.49 -5.85
C TYR A 73 -9.69 0.93 -6.03
N GLN A 74 -9.97 1.79 -5.06
CA GLN A 74 -9.31 3.08 -4.92
C GLN A 74 -8.08 2.89 -4.01
N THR A 75 -6.89 3.13 -4.56
CA THR A 75 -5.62 3.06 -3.84
C THR A 75 -5.16 4.46 -3.45
N LYS A 76 -4.75 4.68 -2.20
CA LYS A 76 -4.25 5.98 -1.72
C LYS A 76 -3.09 5.83 -0.73
N ILE A 77 -2.24 6.85 -0.68
CA ILE A 77 -1.19 6.98 0.34
C ILE A 77 -1.78 7.68 1.56
N ILE A 78 -1.51 7.17 2.75
CA ILE A 78 -1.88 7.79 4.03
C ILE A 78 -0.62 8.10 4.84
N CYS A 79 -0.53 9.30 5.40
CA CYS A 79 0.51 9.66 6.36
C CYS A 79 0.11 9.19 7.76
N VAL A 80 1.02 8.57 8.51
CA VAL A 80 0.78 8.07 9.87
C VAL A 80 1.44 8.92 10.96
N GLY A 81 2.22 9.93 10.59
CA GLY A 81 2.83 10.89 11.52
C GLY A 81 2.25 12.29 11.35
N GLN A 82 1.48 12.74 12.34
CA GLN A 82 1.25 14.15 12.64
C GLN A 82 2.15 14.54 13.81
#